data_AF-A0A9E5RAY5-F1
#
_entry.id   AF-A0A9E5RAY5-F1
#
_cell.length_a   1.000
_cell.length_b   1.000
_cell.length_c   1.000
_cell.angle_alpha   90.00
_cell.angle_beta   90.00
_cell.angle_gamma   90.00
#
_symmetry.space_group_name_H-M   'P 1'
#
loop_
_entity.id
_entity.type
_entity.pdbx_description
1 polymer ?
#
loop_
_entity_poly.entity_id
_entity_poly.type
_entity_poly.pdbx_seq_one_letter_code
_entity_poly.pdbx_strand_id
1 'polypeptide(L)'
;MHISQKEWRAVIAFALGVVLLTSLPYAVGWGAAGADWEFNGFVFGVEDGNAYLGKMKLGVEGSWRFYLFYSPEETPSAFGLYLPHLALGQGVRLFGPPPAAELPTVLALVFRGGGWLQRCCWSWRLTSLLPGLWKARQREGWR
;
A
#
# COMPACT_ATOMS: atom_id res chain seq x y z
N MET A 1 30.99 16.43 -8.22
CA MET A 1 29.59 16.73 -8.57
C MET A 1 28.93 17.38 -7.36
N HIS A 2 28.76 18.71 -7.35
CA HIS A 2 28.05 19.41 -6.26
C HIS A 2 26.68 19.85 -6.78
N ILE A 3 25.62 19.37 -6.14
CA ILE A 3 24.23 19.75 -6.46
C ILE A 3 23.89 21.00 -5.66
N SER A 4 23.35 22.02 -6.32
CA SER A 4 23.00 23.30 -5.71
C SER A 4 21.71 23.22 -4.90
N GLN A 5 21.59 24.07 -3.86
CA GLN A 5 20.35 24.22 -3.08
C GLN A 5 19.14 24.59 -3.95
N LYS A 6 19.37 25.36 -5.04
CA LYS A 6 18.29 25.74 -5.97
C LYS A 6 17.79 24.53 -6.77
N GLU A 7 18.69 23.64 -7.19
CA GLU A 7 18.33 22.42 -7.92
C GLU A 7 17.52 21.48 -7.01
N TRP A 8 17.94 21.31 -5.75
CA TRP A 8 17.17 20.56 -4.76
C TRP A 8 15.77 21.12 -4.54
N ARG A 9 15.64 22.45 -4.40
CA ARG A 9 14.31 23.09 -4.25
C ARG A 9 13.43 22.86 -5.48
N ALA A 10 13.98 22.97 -6.69
CA ALA A 10 13.23 22.72 -7.92
C ALA A 10 12.75 21.27 -8.01
N VAL A 11 13.63 20.30 -7.69
CA VAL A 11 13.28 18.87 -7.67
C VAL A 11 12.20 18.58 -6.62
N ILE A 12 12.33 19.13 -5.40
CA ILE A 12 11.33 18.95 -4.34
C ILE A 12 9.99 19.56 -4.77
N ALA A 13 9.99 20.78 -5.31
CA ALA A 13 8.76 21.44 -5.78
C ALA A 13 8.09 20.63 -6.90
N PHE A 14 8.86 20.14 -7.87
CA PHE A 14 8.33 19.29 -8.94
C PHE A 14 7.76 17.98 -8.39
N ALA A 15 8.50 17.30 -7.51
CA ALA A 15 8.04 16.06 -6.88
C ALA A 15 6.75 16.26 -6.09
N LEU A 16 6.65 17.34 -5.31
CA LEU A 16 5.42 17.71 -4.60
C LEU A 16 4.27 18.00 -5.58
N GLY A 17 4.52 18.72 -6.67
CA GLY A 17 3.53 18.98 -7.71
C GLY A 17 2.97 17.69 -8.32
N VAL A 18 3.84 16.72 -8.63
CA VAL A 18 3.43 15.41 -9.14
C VAL A 18 2.62 14.63 -8.11
N VAL A 19 3.04 14.61 -6.83
CA VAL A 19 2.30 13.93 -5.75
C VAL A 19 0.91 14.54 -5.59
N LEU A 20 0.80 15.87 -5.59
CA LEU A 20 -0.49 16.56 -5.46
C LEU A 20 -1.39 16.25 -6.66
N LEU A 21 -0.88 16.40 -7.88
CA LEU A 21 -1.63 16.16 -9.12
C LEU A 21 -2.14 14.71 -9.19
N THR A 22 -1.30 13.74 -8.86
CA THR A 22 -1.68 12.31 -8.87
C THR A 22 -2.59 11.92 -7.70
N SER A 23 -2.66 12.74 -6.64
CA SER A 23 -3.58 12.54 -5.52
C SER A 23 -4.97 13.15 -5.75
N LEU A 24 -5.13 14.07 -6.71
CA LEU A 24 -6.41 14.74 -6.98
C LEU A 24 -7.58 13.79 -7.23
N PRO A 25 -7.46 12.72 -8.07
CA PRO A 25 -8.60 11.84 -8.33
C PRO A 25 -9.15 11.18 -7.06
N TYR A 26 -8.29 10.93 -6.07
CA TYR A 26 -8.69 10.36 -4.79
C TYR A 26 -9.35 11.39 -3.87
N ALA A 27 -8.88 12.64 -3.89
CA ALA A 27 -9.52 13.73 -3.14
C ALA A 27 -10.92 14.02 -3.69
N VAL A 28 -11.07 14.01 -5.03
CA VAL A 28 -12.38 14.14 -5.69
C VAL A 28 -13.28 12.96 -5.34
N GLY A 29 -12.78 11.72 -5.40
CA GLY A 29 -13.54 10.54 -5.01
C GLY A 29 -14.07 10.61 -3.58
N TRP A 30 -13.24 11.06 -2.63
CA TRP A 30 -13.64 11.26 -1.24
C TRP A 30 -14.68 12.37 -1.07
N GLY A 31 -14.50 13.50 -1.77
CA GLY A 31 -15.41 14.64 -1.69
C GLY A 31 -16.76 14.41 -2.39
N ALA A 32 -16.83 13.45 -3.31
CA ALA A 32 -18.07 13.09 -4.00
C ALA A 32 -18.90 12.05 -3.24
N ALA A 33 -18.31 11.31 -2.30
CA ALA A 33 -18.99 10.29 -1.51
C ALA A 33 -20.22 10.88 -0.77
N GLY A 34 -21.30 10.10 -0.67
CA GLY A 34 -22.59 10.56 -0.16
C GLY A 34 -23.29 9.50 0.69
N ALA A 35 -24.54 9.76 1.07
CA ALA A 35 -25.31 8.86 1.93
C ALA A 35 -25.54 7.46 1.30
N ASP A 36 -25.65 7.40 -0.03
CA ASP A 36 -25.97 6.19 -0.77
C ASP A 36 -24.74 5.41 -1.29
N TRP A 37 -23.56 6.02 -1.24
CA TRP A 37 -22.33 5.39 -1.75
C TRP A 37 -21.07 5.93 -1.08
N GLU A 38 -20.15 5.01 -0.81
CA GLU A 38 -18.86 5.31 -0.18
C GLU A 38 -17.71 5.09 -1.16
N PHE A 39 -16.69 5.95 -1.06
CA PHE A 39 -15.48 5.81 -1.83
C PHE A 39 -14.47 4.89 -1.13
N ASN A 40 -14.21 3.72 -1.73
CA ASN A 40 -13.31 2.71 -1.15
C ASN A 40 -11.81 3.03 -1.29
N GLY A 41 -11.44 4.22 -1.76
CA GLY A 41 -10.04 4.68 -1.81
C GLY A 41 -9.24 4.28 -3.06
N PHE A 42 -9.84 3.58 -4.02
CA PHE A 42 -9.20 3.13 -5.27
C PHE A 42 -9.85 3.79 -6.50
N VAL A 43 -9.01 4.30 -7.41
CA VAL A 43 -9.44 4.85 -8.71
C VAL A 43 -9.07 3.90 -9.86
N PHE A 44 -8.03 3.09 -9.67
CA PHE A 44 -7.56 2.08 -10.61
C PHE A 44 -7.46 0.73 -9.89
N GLY A 45 -7.70 -0.36 -10.63
CA GLY A 45 -7.65 -1.72 -10.08
C GLY A 45 -8.58 -1.88 -8.88
N VAL A 46 -9.82 -1.41 -9.02
CA VAL A 46 -10.80 -1.33 -7.92
C VAL A 46 -11.10 -2.72 -7.37
N GLU A 47 -11.19 -3.70 -8.25
CA GLU A 47 -11.44 -5.12 -7.94
C GLU A 47 -10.31 -5.69 -7.06
N ASP A 48 -9.06 -5.49 -7.48
CA ASP A 48 -7.88 -5.94 -6.72
C ASP A 48 -7.75 -5.19 -5.40
N GLY A 49 -8.00 -3.88 -5.40
CA GLY A 49 -8.02 -3.03 -4.21
C GLY A 49 -8.99 -3.56 -3.16
N ASN A 50 -10.24 -3.82 -3.56
CA ASN A 50 -11.26 -4.38 -2.68
C ASN A 50 -10.89 -5.79 -2.21
N ALA A 51 -10.26 -6.60 -3.05
CA ALA A 51 -9.75 -7.91 -2.63
C ALA A 51 -8.64 -7.79 -1.56
N TYR A 52 -7.80 -6.75 -1.60
CA TYR A 52 -6.82 -6.47 -0.54
C TYR A 52 -7.46 -5.96 0.75
N LEU A 53 -8.41 -5.03 0.67
CA LEU A 53 -9.16 -4.58 1.84
C LEU A 53 -9.90 -5.73 2.52
N GLY A 54 -10.49 -6.62 1.74
CA GLY A 54 -11.13 -7.82 2.25
C GLY A 54 -10.17 -8.76 3.00
N LYS A 55 -8.94 -8.93 2.51
CA LYS A 55 -7.88 -9.64 3.26
C LYS A 55 -7.52 -8.92 4.56
N MET A 56 -7.44 -7.59 4.54
CA MET A 56 -7.20 -6.82 5.77
C MET A 56 -8.36 -6.98 6.77
N LYS A 57 -9.61 -7.04 6.30
CA LYS A 57 -10.79 -7.29 7.13
C LYS A 57 -10.67 -8.63 7.89
N LEU A 58 -10.21 -9.70 7.24
CA LEU A 58 -9.91 -10.97 7.93
C LEU A 58 -8.88 -10.79 9.07
N GLY A 59 -7.90 -9.92 8.86
CA GLY A 59 -6.93 -9.54 9.90
C GLY A 59 -7.57 -8.76 11.05
N VAL A 60 -8.50 -7.85 10.75
CA VAL A 60 -9.28 -7.11 11.76
C VAL A 60 -10.13 -8.06 12.61
N GLU A 61 -10.69 -9.09 12.00
CA GLU A 61 -11.44 -10.17 12.67
C GLU A 61 -10.53 -11.08 13.51
N GLY A 62 -9.20 -10.87 13.47
CA GLY A 62 -8.23 -11.61 14.26
C GLY A 62 -7.67 -12.84 13.56
N SER A 63 -8.02 -13.09 12.30
CA SER A 63 -7.47 -14.22 11.54
C SER A 63 -6.04 -13.96 11.05
N TRP A 64 -5.19 -14.98 11.17
CA TRP A 64 -3.89 -15.09 10.49
C TRP A 64 -3.92 -16.10 9.34
N ARG A 65 -5.09 -16.69 9.09
CA ARG A 65 -5.33 -17.67 8.03
C ARG A 65 -6.21 -17.02 6.97
N PHE A 66 -5.73 -17.01 5.75
CA PHE A 66 -6.54 -16.59 4.62
C PHE A 66 -7.48 -17.72 4.21
N TYR A 67 -8.73 -17.40 3.94
CA TYR A 67 -9.68 -18.26 3.24
C TYR A 67 -10.48 -17.41 2.25
N LEU A 68 -11.06 -18.05 1.24
CA LEU A 68 -11.79 -17.35 0.18
C LEU A 68 -13.24 -17.13 0.61
N PHE A 69 -13.53 -15.96 1.20
CA PHE A 69 -14.85 -15.63 1.78
C PHE A 69 -15.89 -15.12 0.76
N TYR A 70 -15.53 -15.04 -0.53
CA TYR A 70 -16.45 -14.70 -1.62
C TYR A 70 -16.89 -15.92 -2.46
N SER A 71 -16.38 -17.11 -2.14
CA SER A 71 -16.79 -18.37 -2.78
C SER A 71 -17.82 -19.07 -1.88
N PRO A 72 -18.95 -19.53 -2.44
CA PRO A 72 -19.91 -20.33 -1.69
C PRO A 72 -19.36 -21.72 -1.32
N GLU A 73 -18.33 -22.20 -2.03
CA GLU A 73 -17.64 -23.44 -1.73
C GLU A 73 -16.67 -23.28 -0.53
N GLU A 74 -16.73 -24.23 0.40
CA GLU A 74 -15.77 -24.28 1.52
C GLU A 74 -14.35 -24.46 0.99
N THR A 75 -13.57 -23.38 1.05
CA THR A 75 -12.18 -23.39 0.61
C THR A 75 -11.24 -23.57 1.81
N PRO A 76 -10.24 -24.47 1.76
CA PRO A 76 -9.27 -24.66 2.83
C PRO A 76 -8.56 -23.36 3.20
N SER A 77 -8.50 -23.05 4.50
CA SER A 77 -7.78 -21.88 4.98
C SER A 77 -6.26 -22.11 5.00
N ALA A 78 -5.49 -21.16 4.47
CA ALA A 78 -4.04 -21.20 4.43
C ALA A 78 -3.43 -20.21 5.43
N PHE A 79 -2.60 -20.71 6.35
CA PHE A 79 -1.79 -19.85 7.22
C PHE A 79 -0.64 -19.25 6.41
N GLY A 80 -0.32 -17.98 6.67
CA GLY A 80 0.83 -17.33 6.05
C GLY A 80 0.57 -16.73 4.66
N LEU A 81 -0.59 -16.99 4.06
CA LEU A 81 -0.95 -16.40 2.78
C LEU A 81 -1.49 -14.97 2.96
N TYR A 82 -1.02 -14.04 2.13
CA TYR A 82 -1.32 -12.60 2.24
C TYR A 82 -0.97 -11.97 3.60
N LEU A 83 0.05 -12.50 4.29
CA LEU A 83 0.50 -11.99 5.59
C LEU A 83 0.65 -10.46 5.68
N PRO A 84 1.21 -9.74 4.69
CA PRO A 84 1.30 -8.28 4.80
C PRO A 84 -0.05 -7.60 4.99
N HIS A 85 -1.11 -8.11 4.33
CA HIS A 85 -2.45 -7.54 4.41
C HIS A 85 -3.15 -7.95 5.70
N LEU A 86 -3.02 -9.23 6.10
CA LEU A 86 -3.53 -9.71 7.38
C LEU A 86 -2.90 -8.95 8.55
N ALA A 87 -1.59 -8.71 8.50
CA ALA A 87 -0.85 -7.97 9.52
C ALA A 87 -1.30 -6.51 9.63
N LEU A 88 -1.58 -5.84 8.51
CA LEU A 88 -2.14 -4.48 8.54
C LEU A 88 -3.53 -4.46 9.20
N GLY A 89 -4.38 -5.44 8.91
CA GLY A 89 -5.68 -5.59 9.57
C GLY A 89 -5.57 -5.86 11.08
N GLN A 90 -4.64 -6.73 11.48
CA GLN A 90 -4.33 -6.98 12.90
C GLN A 90 -3.83 -5.71 13.58
N GLY A 91 -3.05 -4.89 12.88
CA GLY A 91 -2.66 -3.56 13.33
C GLY A 91 -3.87 -2.69 13.67
N VAL A 92 -4.85 -2.60 12.77
CA VAL A 92 -6.10 -1.86 13.02
C VAL A 92 -6.84 -2.41 14.24
N ARG A 93 -6.94 -3.74 14.37
CA ARG A 93 -7.57 -4.39 15.53
C ARG A 93 -6.93 -3.98 16.86
N LEU A 94 -5.60 -3.86 16.91
CA LEU A 94 -4.88 -3.48 18.13
C LEU A 94 -5.23 -2.07 18.63
N PHE A 95 -5.63 -1.17 17.73
CA PHE A 95 -6.06 0.20 18.08
C PHE A 95 -7.57 0.31 18.37
N GLY A 96 -8.29 -0.82 18.33
CA GLY A 96 -9.74 -0.86 18.41
C GLY A 96 -10.35 -0.79 17.01
N PRO A 97 -11.07 -1.82 16.54
CA PRO A 97 -11.69 -1.80 15.22
C PRO A 97 -12.73 -0.67 15.16
N PRO A 98 -12.73 0.14 14.08
CA PRO A 98 -13.72 1.20 13.90
C PRO A 98 -15.12 0.58 13.70
N PRO A 99 -16.20 1.38 13.83
CA PRO A 99 -17.54 0.96 13.44
C PRO A 99 -17.57 0.43 12.02
N ALA A 100 -18.49 -0.49 11.72
CA ALA A 100 -18.57 -1.15 10.42
C ALA A 100 -18.70 -0.17 9.24
N ALA A 101 -19.38 0.97 9.44
CA ALA A 101 -19.52 2.02 8.43
C ALA A 101 -18.19 2.72 8.10
N GLU A 102 -17.28 2.84 9.07
CA GLU A 102 -16.00 3.53 8.87
C GLU A 102 -14.87 2.57 8.47
N LEU A 103 -15.10 1.27 8.59
CA LEU A 103 -14.10 0.24 8.38
C LEU A 103 -13.47 0.29 6.97
N PRO A 104 -14.22 0.40 5.85
CA PRO A 104 -13.62 0.46 4.51
C PRO A 104 -12.66 1.65 4.37
N THR A 105 -13.08 2.81 4.86
CA THR A 105 -12.33 4.07 4.88
C THR A 105 -11.01 3.91 5.65
N VAL A 106 -11.08 3.39 6.88
CA VAL A 106 -9.89 3.17 7.72
C VAL A 106 -8.93 2.17 7.07
N LEU A 107 -9.44 1.07 6.53
CA LEU A 107 -8.60 0.07 5.85
C LEU A 107 -7.93 0.65 4.61
N ALA A 108 -8.62 1.47 3.82
CA ALA A 108 -8.04 2.16 2.67
C ALA A 108 -6.90 3.10 3.07
N LEU A 109 -7.08 3.88 4.15
CA LEU A 109 -6.04 4.77 4.68
C LEU A 109 -4.81 3.98 5.17
N VAL A 110 -5.04 2.91 5.93
CA VAL A 110 -3.96 2.03 6.45
C VAL A 110 -3.25 1.31 5.31
N PHE A 111 -3.98 0.83 4.31
CA PHE A 111 -3.41 0.21 3.11
C PHE A 111 -2.49 1.19 2.40
N ARG A 112 -2.92 2.44 2.20
CA ARG A 112 -2.07 3.47 1.59
C ARG A 112 -0.84 3.76 2.43
N GLY A 113 -1.00 4.00 3.73
CA GLY A 113 0.13 4.22 4.65
C GLY A 113 1.14 3.08 4.65
N GLY A 114 0.66 1.84 4.72
CA GLY A 114 1.49 0.63 4.65
C GLY A 114 2.21 0.49 3.30
N GLY A 115 1.54 0.82 2.19
CA GLY A 115 2.13 0.83 0.86
C GLY A 115 3.27 1.84 0.71
N TRP A 116 3.17 3.03 1.32
CA TRP A 116 4.27 4.01 1.37
C TRP A 116 5.48 3.43 2.09
N LEU A 117 5.28 2.83 3.26
CA LEU A 117 6.36 2.20 4.02
C LEU A 117 7.06 1.10 3.21
N GLN A 118 6.28 0.23 2.57
CA GLN A 118 6.83 -0.83 1.72
C GLN A 118 7.66 -0.26 0.57
N ARG A 119 7.16 0.78 -0.13
CA ARG A 119 7.91 1.43 -1.22
C ARG A 119 9.20 2.06 -0.72
N CYS A 120 9.19 2.73 0.44
CA CYS A 120 10.40 3.29 1.05
C CYS A 120 11.42 2.20 1.42
N CYS A 121 10.96 1.09 2.02
CA CYS A 121 11.83 -0.04 2.35
C CYS A 121 12.42 -0.70 1.08
N TRP A 122 11.60 -0.89 0.04
CA TRP A 122 12.05 -1.45 -1.23
C TRP A 122 12.99 -0.51 -1.98
N SER A 123 12.71 0.80 -2.03
CA SER A 123 13.60 1.76 -2.67
C SER A 123 14.95 1.81 -1.94
N TRP A 124 14.94 1.83 -0.61
CA TRP A 124 16.16 1.77 0.19
C TRP A 124 16.95 0.48 -0.08
N ARG A 125 16.28 -0.68 -0.06
CA ARG A 125 16.90 -1.97 -0.34
C ARG A 125 17.46 -2.07 -1.76
N LEU A 126 16.77 -1.50 -2.75
CA LEU A 126 17.25 -1.45 -4.13
C LEU A 126 18.53 -0.59 -4.18
N THR A 127 18.52 0.61 -3.59
CA THR A 127 19.67 1.51 -3.59
C THR A 127 20.87 0.96 -2.82
N SER A 128 20.67 0.14 -1.79
CA SER A 128 21.77 -0.48 -1.05
C SER A 128 22.40 -1.68 -1.77
N LEU A 129 21.63 -2.37 -2.63
CA LEU A 129 22.12 -3.51 -3.43
C LEU A 129 22.80 -3.08 -4.74
N LEU A 130 22.39 -1.96 -5.33
CA LEU A 130 22.94 -1.45 -6.59
C LEU A 130 24.49 -1.30 -6.61
N PRO A 131 25.15 -0.76 -5.57
CA PRO A 131 26.62 -0.67 -5.54
C PRO A 131 27.31 -2.04 -5.51
N GLY A 132 26.70 -3.03 -4.85
CA GLY A 132 27.23 -4.39 -4.77
C GLY A 132 27.15 -5.12 -6.12
N LEU A 133 26.02 -4.99 -6.80
CA LEU A 133 25.80 -5.57 -8.14
C LEU A 133 26.69 -4.92 -9.20
N TRP A 134 26.91 -3.60 -9.12
CA TRP A 134 27.83 -2.89 -10.00
C TRP A 134 29.28 -3.39 -9.85
N LYS A 135 29.75 -3.55 -8.61
CA LYS A 135 31.10 -4.08 -8.33
C LYS A 135 31.24 -5.55 -8.74
N ALA A 136 30.20 -6.36 -8.63
CA ALA A 136 30.21 -7.75 -9.09
C ALA A 136 30.35 -7.83 -10.62
N ARG A 137 29.56 -7.03 -11.36
CA ARG A 137 29.61 -6.95 -12.83
C ARG A 137 30.96 -6.51 -13.37
N GLN A 138 31.65 -5.56 -12.72
CA GLN A 138 32.98 -5.14 -13.17
C GLN A 138 34.06 -6.22 -12.99
N ARG A 139 33.87 -7.19 -12.10
CA ARG A 139 34.82 -8.30 -11.91
C ARG A 139 34.67 -9.42 -12.94
N GLU A 140 33.49 -9.56 -13.54
CA GLU A 140 33.20 -10.57 -14.56
C GLU A 140 33.53 -10.10 -15.98
N GLY A 141 33.53 -8.79 -16.24
CA GLY A 141 33.86 -8.21 -17.56
C GLY A 141 35.35 -8.03 -17.87
N TRP A 142 36.26 -8.54 -17.02
CA TRP A 142 37.72 -8.43 -17.19
C TRP A 142 38.41 -9.82 -17.27
N ARG A 143 37.75 -10.81 -17.87
CA ARG A 143 38.38 -12.09 -18.22
C ARG A 143 38.24 -12.36 -19.70
#